data_AF-A0A0J8G1E9-F1
#
_entry.id   AF-A0A0J8G1E9-F1
#
_cell.length_a   1.000
_cell.length_b   1.000
_cell.length_c   1.000
_cell.angle_alpha   90.00
_cell.angle_beta   90.00
_cell.angle_gamma   90.00
#
_symmetry.space_group_name_H-M   'P 1'
#
loop_
_entity.id
_entity.type
_entity.pdbx_description
1 polymer ?
#
loop_
_entity_poly.entity_id
_entity_poly.type
_entity_poly.pdbx_seq_one_letter_code
_entity_poly.pdbx_strand_id
1 'polypeptide(L)'
;MKNKIKKLLDKINFKKITIILSLLFFISLLVQNFINYYVGVFMSLTLILMLTIDIILFTIKSVYKDITKIAVVLFMFTYFIFLVISFGKFMIWIVPKYFPNEKEVIYNLFSTSFSALITAIIGFIAVYFGAVYGGNKATENMERQFQVEKENQEKIEEKNKKVLTNTIAKLIKEEVQHNAILIYNTHFFQYLDKGYGTQYGYNFNEELKFYDYNKIKYELIKYYELNIVEEVIDLYSLFYILSRNKDINQLTEKEYIKMTSLDEKLKNFLKE
;
A
#
# COMPACT_ATOMS: atom_id res chain seq x y z
N MET A 1 18.07 -4.21 -3.70
CA MET A 1 19.10 -5.25 -3.45
C MET A 1 18.56 -6.69 -3.54
N LYS A 2 17.41 -7.00 -2.91
CA LYS A 2 16.72 -8.31 -2.93
C LYS A 2 16.58 -8.93 -4.34
N ASN A 3 16.22 -8.13 -5.35
CA ASN A 3 16.09 -8.59 -6.75
C ASN A 3 17.42 -8.92 -7.46
N LYS A 4 18.54 -8.28 -7.08
CA LYS A 4 19.86 -8.58 -7.67
C LYS A 4 20.42 -9.90 -7.14
N ILE A 5 20.30 -10.12 -5.82
CA ILE A 5 20.71 -11.39 -5.19
C ILE A 5 19.85 -12.55 -5.68
N LYS A 6 18.53 -12.35 -5.81
CA LYS A 6 17.61 -13.33 -6.41
C LYS A 6 18.03 -13.70 -7.84
N LYS A 7 18.30 -12.72 -8.70
CA LYS A 7 18.79 -12.95 -10.07
C LYS A 7 20.12 -13.69 -10.13
N LEU A 8 21.03 -13.47 -9.16
CA LEU A 8 22.31 -14.19 -9.10
C LEU A 8 22.10 -15.65 -8.65
N LEU A 9 21.27 -15.89 -7.63
CA LEU A 9 20.96 -17.23 -7.15
C LEU A 9 20.18 -18.06 -8.18
N ASP A 10 19.27 -17.43 -8.93
CA ASP A 10 18.48 -18.10 -9.97
C ASP A 10 19.34 -18.52 -11.18
N LYS A 11 20.50 -17.88 -11.41
CA LYS A 11 21.46 -18.30 -12.44
C LYS A 11 22.22 -19.58 -12.09
N ILE A 12 22.29 -19.93 -10.80
CA ILE A 12 22.99 -21.13 -10.35
C ILE A 12 22.04 -22.33 -10.51
N ASN A 13 22.36 -23.24 -11.41
CA ASN A 13 21.60 -24.48 -11.59
C ASN A 13 21.98 -25.49 -10.50
N PHE A 14 21.41 -25.31 -9.30
CA PHE A 14 21.66 -26.16 -8.14
C PHE A 14 21.41 -27.64 -8.42
N LYS A 15 20.42 -27.98 -9.24
CA LYS A 15 20.16 -29.38 -9.64
C LYS A 15 21.36 -30.00 -10.35
N LYS A 16 21.99 -29.25 -11.26
CA LYS A 16 23.19 -29.70 -11.97
C LYS A 16 24.38 -29.84 -11.03
N ILE A 17 24.55 -28.90 -10.09
CA ILE A 17 25.63 -28.95 -9.07
C ILE A 17 25.47 -30.17 -8.17
N THR A 18 24.28 -30.41 -7.62
CA THR A 18 23.99 -31.57 -6.76
C THR A 18 24.18 -32.89 -7.50
N ILE A 19 23.80 -32.97 -8.79
CA ILE A 19 24.04 -34.16 -9.62
C ILE A 19 25.55 -34.40 -9.79
N ILE A 20 26.33 -33.36 -10.10
CA ILE A 20 27.80 -33.48 -10.26
C ILE A 20 28.45 -33.93 -8.95
N LEU A 21 28.08 -33.33 -7.82
CA LEU A 21 28.64 -33.67 -6.51
C LEU A 21 28.24 -35.08 -6.06
N SER A 22 27.00 -35.50 -6.34
CA SER A 22 26.56 -36.88 -6.11
C SER A 22 27.31 -37.87 -7.01
N LEU A 23 27.58 -37.53 -8.27
CA LEU A 23 28.37 -38.38 -9.17
C LEU A 23 29.81 -38.53 -8.68
N LEU A 24 30.44 -37.42 -8.25
CA LEU A 24 31.77 -37.45 -7.64
C LEU A 24 31.81 -38.30 -6.36
N PHE A 25 30.72 -38.30 -5.57
CA PHE A 25 30.55 -39.18 -4.42
C PHE A 25 30.58 -40.66 -4.81
N PHE A 26 29.77 -41.05 -5.78
CA PHE A 26 29.74 -42.44 -6.24
C PHE A 26 31.08 -42.88 -6.85
N ILE A 27 31.73 -42.00 -7.63
CA ILE A 27 33.06 -42.29 -8.20
C ILE A 27 34.09 -42.51 -7.10
N SER A 28 34.11 -41.70 -6.05
CA SER A 28 35.08 -41.93 -4.97
C SER A 28 34.84 -43.24 -4.22
N LEU A 29 33.57 -43.63 -3.99
CA LEU A 29 33.23 -44.88 -3.32
C LEU A 29 33.73 -46.08 -4.13
N LEU A 30 33.64 -46.00 -5.46
CA LEU A 30 34.18 -47.02 -6.35
C LEU A 30 35.71 -47.05 -6.31
N VAL A 31 36.36 -45.88 -6.33
CA VAL A 31 37.82 -45.76 -6.29
C VAL A 31 38.40 -46.21 -4.93
N GLN A 32 37.65 -46.04 -3.84
CA GLN A 32 38.05 -46.45 -2.48
C GLN A 32 38.35 -47.95 -2.37
N ASN A 33 37.73 -48.79 -3.21
CA ASN A 33 37.99 -50.24 -3.25
C ASN A 33 39.34 -50.61 -3.88
N PHE A 34 40.00 -49.68 -4.59
CA PHE A 34 41.24 -49.93 -5.32
C PHE A 34 42.47 -49.23 -4.74
N ILE A 35 42.29 -48.40 -3.69
CA ILE A 35 43.37 -47.64 -3.08
C ILE A 35 43.59 -48.12 -1.64
N ASN A 36 44.81 -47.97 -1.14
CA ASN A 36 45.20 -48.22 0.24
C ASN A 36 44.15 -47.68 1.25
N TYR A 37 43.77 -48.51 2.23
CA TYR A 37 42.67 -48.28 3.19
C TYR A 37 42.65 -46.85 3.75
N TYR A 38 43.83 -46.30 4.09
CA TYR A 38 43.95 -44.96 4.68
C TYR A 38 43.64 -43.82 3.71
N VAL A 39 43.97 -43.97 2.42
CA VAL A 39 43.57 -43.01 1.38
C VAL A 39 42.07 -43.10 1.14
N GLY A 40 41.50 -44.30 1.22
CA GLY A 40 40.06 -44.53 1.19
C GLY A 40 39.31 -43.78 2.30
N VAL A 41 39.78 -43.87 3.54
CA VAL A 41 39.17 -43.13 4.66
C VAL A 41 39.28 -41.61 4.45
N PHE A 42 40.43 -41.12 3.98
CA PHE A 42 40.60 -39.69 3.68
C PHE A 42 39.64 -39.20 2.58
N MET A 43 39.50 -39.94 1.48
CA MET A 43 38.53 -39.63 0.42
C MET A 43 37.10 -39.62 0.95
N SER A 44 36.72 -40.61 1.76
CA SER A 44 35.36 -40.71 2.31
C SER A 44 35.00 -39.52 3.20
N LEU A 45 35.94 -39.03 4.01
CA LEU A 45 35.71 -37.86 4.85
C LEU A 45 35.67 -36.55 4.06
N THR A 46 36.51 -36.42 3.02
CA THR A 46 36.47 -35.27 2.10
C THR A 46 35.09 -35.16 1.45
N LEU A 47 34.45 -36.30 1.20
CA LEU A 47 33.13 -36.35 0.59
C LEU A 47 31.97 -36.14 1.54
N ILE A 48 32.06 -36.65 2.77
CA ILE A 48 31.13 -36.26 3.84
C ILE A 48 31.13 -34.73 3.99
N LEU A 49 32.31 -34.11 3.88
CA LEU A 49 32.44 -32.66 3.91
C LEU A 49 31.74 -31.96 2.74
N MET A 50 31.96 -32.43 1.51
CA MET A 50 31.31 -31.88 0.32
C MET A 50 29.79 -32.01 0.36
N LEU A 51 29.28 -33.17 0.80
CA LEU A 51 27.84 -33.39 0.99
C LEU A 51 27.28 -32.45 2.06
N THR A 52 28.02 -32.21 3.15
CA THR A 52 27.61 -31.26 4.19
C THR A 52 27.50 -29.84 3.65
N ILE A 53 28.46 -29.40 2.83
CA ILE A 53 28.42 -28.10 2.15
C ILE A 53 27.18 -28.00 1.24
N ASP A 54 26.87 -29.05 0.49
CA ASP A 54 25.71 -29.10 -0.39
C ASP A 54 24.38 -28.98 0.36
N ILE A 55 24.24 -29.67 1.49
CA ILE A 55 23.04 -29.58 2.34
C ILE A 55 22.93 -28.17 2.93
N ILE A 56 24.04 -27.53 3.32
CA ILE A 56 24.04 -26.14 3.79
C ILE A 56 23.57 -25.19 2.67
N LEU A 57 24.09 -25.31 1.45
CA LEU A 57 23.69 -24.49 0.30
C LEU A 57 22.21 -24.67 -0.05
N PHE A 58 21.71 -25.92 -0.03
CA PHE A 58 20.29 -26.22 -0.26
C PHE A 58 19.40 -25.63 0.84
N THR A 59 19.84 -25.70 2.09
CA THR A 59 19.12 -25.14 3.25
C THR A 59 19.05 -23.61 3.17
N ILE A 60 20.16 -22.95 2.83
CA ILE A 60 20.21 -21.50 2.58
C ILE A 60 19.17 -21.08 1.52
N LYS A 61 19.06 -21.84 0.43
CA LYS A 61 18.06 -21.60 -0.62
C LYS A 61 16.62 -21.76 -0.11
N SER A 62 16.37 -22.73 0.77
CA SER A 62 15.06 -22.95 1.40
C SER A 62 14.68 -21.81 2.35
N VAL A 63 15.66 -21.29 3.10
CA VAL A 63 15.47 -20.22 4.10
C VAL A 63 15.26 -18.86 3.46
N TYR A 64 15.83 -18.61 2.28
CA TYR A 64 15.52 -17.40 1.50
C TYR A 64 14.01 -17.21 1.25
N LYS A 65 13.25 -18.30 1.23
CA LYS A 65 11.79 -18.26 1.03
C LYS A 65 10.99 -18.15 2.33
N ASP A 66 11.57 -18.50 3.48
CA ASP A 66 10.84 -18.58 4.75
C ASP A 66 11.75 -18.32 5.95
N ILE A 67 11.52 -17.19 6.62
CA ILE A 67 12.35 -16.67 7.71
C ILE A 67 12.28 -17.54 8.97
N THR A 68 11.21 -18.32 9.14
CA THR A 68 11.03 -19.22 10.31
C THR A 68 12.04 -20.36 10.32
N LYS A 69 12.72 -20.62 9.20
CA LYS A 69 13.75 -21.65 9.05
C LYS A 69 15.15 -21.21 9.51
N ILE A 70 15.29 -20.01 10.09
CA ILE A 70 16.57 -19.51 10.66
C ILE A 70 17.16 -20.48 11.70
N ALA A 71 16.33 -21.10 12.53
CA ALA A 71 16.78 -22.09 13.51
C ALA A 71 17.47 -23.28 12.85
N VAL A 72 17.00 -23.70 11.67
CA VAL A 72 17.61 -24.79 10.87
C VAL A 72 18.98 -24.37 10.35
N VAL A 73 19.16 -23.12 9.91
CA VAL A 73 20.47 -22.60 9.48
C VAL A 73 21.47 -22.57 10.63
N LEU A 74 21.06 -22.08 11.79
CA LEU A 74 21.90 -22.03 12.98
C LEU A 74 22.30 -23.44 13.45
N PHE A 75 21.35 -24.38 13.46
CA PHE A 75 21.64 -25.78 13.80
C PHE A 75 22.63 -26.43 12.83
N MET A 76 22.46 -26.21 11.54
CA MET A 76 23.36 -26.73 10.50
C MET A 76 24.75 -26.11 10.59
N PHE A 77 24.86 -24.83 10.94
CA PHE A 77 26.14 -24.17 11.16
C PHE A 77 26.88 -24.75 12.38
N THR A 78 26.18 -24.98 13.48
CA THR A 78 26.73 -25.65 14.67
C THR A 78 27.20 -27.07 14.34
N TYR A 79 26.40 -27.83 13.58
CA TYR A 79 26.77 -29.16 13.08
C TYR A 79 28.02 -29.11 12.19
N PHE A 80 28.09 -28.13 11.29
CA PHE A 80 29.25 -27.94 10.43
C PHE A 80 30.53 -27.67 11.24
N ILE A 81 30.48 -26.76 12.21
CA ILE A 81 31.63 -26.49 13.11
C ILE A 81 32.08 -27.77 13.82
N PHE A 82 31.14 -28.55 14.35
CA PHE A 82 31.44 -29.82 15.01
C PHE A 82 32.14 -30.81 14.06
N LEU A 83 31.70 -30.87 12.81
CA LEU A 83 32.28 -31.73 11.78
C LEU A 83 33.72 -31.31 11.44
N VAL A 84 33.97 -30.01 11.26
CA VAL A 84 35.31 -29.46 11.01
C VAL A 84 36.25 -29.79 12.17
N ILE A 85 35.81 -29.61 13.42
CA ILE A 85 36.60 -29.95 14.61
C ILE A 85 36.92 -31.44 14.65
N SER A 86 35.92 -32.30 14.40
CA SER A 86 36.08 -33.75 14.41
C SER A 86 37.06 -34.22 13.34
N PHE A 87 36.96 -33.65 12.13
CA PHE A 87 37.89 -33.95 11.05
C PHE A 87 39.29 -33.40 11.31
N GLY A 88 39.42 -32.22 11.91
CA GLY A 88 40.70 -31.68 12.35
C GLY A 88 41.42 -32.60 13.35
N LYS A 89 40.69 -33.15 14.33
CA LYS A 89 41.22 -34.16 15.27
C LYS A 89 41.67 -35.43 14.56
N PHE A 90 40.88 -35.89 13.58
CA PHE A 90 41.24 -37.05 12.76
C PHE A 90 42.52 -36.81 11.95
N MET A 91 42.67 -35.62 11.35
CA MET A 91 43.87 -35.24 10.61
C MET A 91 45.11 -35.23 11.52
N ILE A 92 45.00 -34.70 12.74
CA ILE A 92 46.09 -34.70 13.72
C ILE A 92 46.56 -36.14 14.03
N TRP A 93 45.65 -37.11 14.00
CA TRP A 93 45.97 -38.50 14.27
C TRP A 93 46.60 -39.23 13.08
N ILE A 94 46.10 -39.01 11.86
CA ILE A 94 46.53 -39.76 10.66
C ILE A 94 47.75 -39.15 9.98
N VAL A 95 47.82 -37.83 9.88
CA VAL A 95 48.85 -37.17 9.08
C VAL A 95 50.26 -37.50 9.59
N PRO A 96 50.59 -37.46 10.89
CA PRO A 96 51.94 -37.79 11.35
C PRO A 96 52.31 -39.26 11.10
N LYS A 97 51.31 -40.15 11.05
CA LYS A 97 51.51 -41.58 10.89
C LYS A 97 51.80 -41.98 9.44
N TYR A 98 51.15 -41.34 8.47
CA TYR A 98 51.26 -41.71 7.05
C TYR A 98 52.01 -40.68 6.19
N PHE A 99 52.10 -39.44 6.65
CA PHE A 99 52.72 -38.30 5.95
C PHE A 99 53.61 -37.49 6.89
N PRO A 100 54.63 -38.13 7.53
CA PRO A 100 55.43 -37.48 8.56
C PRO A 100 56.21 -36.27 8.02
N ASN A 101 56.62 -36.31 6.74
CA ASN A 101 57.42 -35.27 6.10
C ASN A 101 56.57 -34.11 5.58
N GLU A 102 55.30 -34.35 5.21
CA GLU A 102 54.40 -33.33 4.68
C GLU A 102 53.40 -32.77 5.70
N LYS A 103 53.52 -33.14 6.98
CA LYS A 103 52.51 -32.85 8.01
C LYS A 103 52.11 -31.37 8.11
N GLU A 104 53.08 -30.46 8.06
CA GLU A 104 52.84 -29.03 8.20
C GLU A 104 52.11 -28.46 6.98
N VAL A 105 52.49 -28.91 5.78
CA VAL A 105 51.83 -28.50 4.53
C VAL A 105 50.37 -28.93 4.55
N ILE A 106 50.09 -30.17 4.98
CA ILE A 106 48.73 -30.70 5.05
C ILE A 106 47.90 -29.96 6.11
N TYR A 107 48.46 -29.69 7.30
CA TYR A 107 47.76 -28.92 8.34
C TYR A 107 47.46 -27.48 7.93
N ASN A 108 48.41 -26.83 7.27
CA ASN A 108 48.21 -25.47 6.75
C ASN A 108 47.13 -25.46 5.67
N LEU A 109 47.19 -26.37 4.70
CA LEU A 109 46.16 -26.47 3.66
C LEU A 109 44.77 -26.70 4.24
N PHE A 110 44.67 -27.57 5.24
CA PHE A 110 43.45 -27.82 6.00
C PHE A 110 42.96 -26.54 6.69
N SER A 111 43.78 -25.95 7.57
CA SER A 111 43.43 -24.77 8.35
C SER A 111 42.98 -23.59 7.49
N THR A 112 43.72 -23.30 6.41
CA THR A 112 43.40 -22.19 5.49
C THR A 112 42.10 -22.42 4.74
N SER A 113 41.86 -23.64 4.24
CA SER A 113 40.64 -23.97 3.50
C SER A 113 39.39 -23.84 4.37
N PHE A 114 39.45 -24.33 5.62
CA PHE A 114 38.31 -24.24 6.55
C PHE A 114 38.08 -22.83 7.07
N SER A 115 39.14 -22.09 7.36
CA SER A 115 39.03 -20.68 7.78
C SER A 115 38.38 -19.82 6.70
N ALA A 116 38.74 -20.03 5.43
CA ALA A 116 38.11 -19.33 4.30
C ALA A 116 36.62 -19.66 4.19
N LEU A 117 36.26 -20.93 4.35
CA LEU A 117 34.89 -21.38 4.25
C LEU A 117 34.02 -20.88 5.43
N ILE A 118 34.52 -20.92 6.66
CA ILE A 118 33.83 -20.36 7.84
C ILE A 118 33.58 -18.86 7.65
N THR A 119 34.60 -18.12 7.21
CA THR A 119 34.49 -16.68 6.92
C THR A 119 33.41 -16.39 5.87
N ALA A 120 33.36 -17.18 4.79
CA ALA A 120 32.33 -17.04 3.76
C ALA A 120 30.91 -17.28 4.29
N ILE A 121 30.72 -18.30 5.14
CA ILE A 121 29.41 -18.59 5.73
C ILE A 121 28.97 -17.46 6.68
N ILE A 122 29.86 -17.00 7.57
CA ILE A 122 29.56 -15.89 8.49
C ILE A 122 29.19 -14.62 7.70
N GLY A 123 29.97 -14.29 6.66
CA GLY A 123 29.70 -13.15 5.79
C GLY A 123 28.34 -13.25 5.11
N PHE A 124 27.98 -14.43 4.60
CA PHE A 124 26.65 -14.66 4.01
C PHE A 124 25.52 -14.45 5.01
N ILE A 125 25.65 -15.02 6.22
CA ILE A 125 24.65 -14.88 7.30
C ILE A 125 24.48 -13.41 7.68
N ALA A 126 25.58 -12.68 7.93
CA ALA A 126 25.54 -11.28 8.31
C ALA A 126 24.85 -10.40 7.25
N VAL A 127 25.18 -10.61 5.96
CA VAL A 127 24.53 -9.89 4.85
C VAL A 127 23.04 -10.23 4.76
N TYR A 128 22.68 -11.50 4.92
CA TYR A 128 21.28 -11.93 4.88
C TYR A 128 20.45 -11.30 6.01
N PHE A 129 20.93 -11.37 7.26
CA PHE A 129 20.25 -10.77 8.40
C PHE A 129 20.16 -9.25 8.30
N GLY A 130 21.24 -8.58 7.87
CA GLY A 130 21.24 -7.14 7.65
C GLY A 130 20.21 -6.71 6.59
N ALA A 131 20.12 -7.45 5.48
CA ALA A 131 19.20 -7.14 4.39
C ALA A 131 17.72 -7.41 4.75
N VAL A 132 17.45 -8.47 5.50
CA VAL A 132 16.08 -8.85 5.87
C VAL A 132 15.56 -8.01 7.03
N TYR A 133 16.33 -7.87 8.10
CA TYR A 133 15.93 -7.10 9.28
C TYR A 133 15.88 -5.60 8.98
N GLY A 134 16.88 -5.09 8.26
CA GLY A 134 16.90 -3.68 7.81
C GLY A 134 15.79 -3.38 6.80
N GLY A 135 15.52 -4.31 5.88
CA GLY A 135 14.48 -4.14 4.86
C GLY A 135 13.06 -4.09 5.44
N ASN A 136 12.73 -5.00 6.37
CA ASN A 136 11.39 -5.05 6.96
C ASN A 136 11.10 -3.83 7.86
N LYS A 137 12.09 -3.34 8.61
CA LYS A 137 11.93 -2.15 9.44
C LYS A 137 11.76 -0.87 8.61
N ALA A 138 12.41 -0.81 7.44
CA ALA A 138 12.24 0.29 6.50
C ALA A 138 10.83 0.31 5.88
N THR A 139 10.28 -0.85 5.51
CA THR A 139 8.92 -0.94 4.97
C THR A 139 7.86 -0.60 6.00
N GLU A 140 8.01 -1.06 7.24
CA GLU A 140 7.04 -0.76 8.32
C GLU A 140 6.99 0.75 8.64
N ASN A 141 8.16 1.41 8.70
CA ASN A 141 8.21 2.86 8.92
C ASN A 141 7.57 3.64 7.75
N MET A 142 7.77 3.17 6.52
CA MET A 142 7.18 3.77 5.33
C MET A 142 5.65 3.62 5.32
N GLU A 143 5.13 2.44 5.65
CA GLU A 143 3.67 2.20 5.76
C GLU A 143 3.03 3.10 6.82
N ARG A 144 3.67 3.25 7.99
CA ARG A 144 3.18 4.15 9.04
C ARG A 144 3.16 5.61 8.58
N GLN A 145 4.19 6.06 7.86
CA GLN A 145 4.22 7.42 7.31
C GLN A 145 3.09 7.65 6.31
N PHE A 146 2.84 6.68 5.41
CA PHE A 146 1.72 6.76 4.47
C PHE A 146 0.35 6.78 5.16
N GLN A 147 0.17 6.01 6.23
CA GLN A 147 -1.08 6.03 6.99
C GLN A 147 -1.30 7.39 7.66
N VAL A 148 -0.30 7.95 8.32
CA VAL A 148 -0.39 9.27 8.96
C VAL A 148 -0.64 10.37 7.93
N GLU A 149 0.01 10.31 6.77
CA GLU A 149 -0.20 11.28 5.69
C GLU A 149 -1.62 11.19 5.13
N LYS A 150 -2.14 9.97 4.92
CA LYS A 150 -3.51 9.75 4.46
C LYS A 150 -4.54 10.26 5.47
N GLU A 151 -4.39 9.95 6.75
CA GLU A 151 -5.28 10.44 7.81
C GLU A 151 -5.28 11.98 7.90
N ASN A 152 -4.12 12.61 7.73
CA ASN A 152 -4.02 14.07 7.73
C ASN A 152 -4.67 14.68 6.48
N GLN A 153 -4.51 14.07 5.31
CA GLN A 153 -5.19 14.51 4.09
C GLN A 153 -6.71 14.41 4.23
N GLU A 154 -7.22 13.29 4.72
CA GLU A 154 -8.66 13.08 4.96
C GLU A 154 -9.24 14.14 5.92
N LYS A 155 -8.53 14.45 7.03
CA LYS A 155 -8.94 15.51 7.97
C LYS A 155 -8.95 16.89 7.34
N ILE A 156 -7.97 17.20 6.48
CA ILE A 156 -7.90 18.49 5.78
C ILE A 156 -9.04 18.60 4.77
N GLU A 157 -9.31 17.53 4.02
CA GLU A 157 -10.42 17.47 3.06
C GLU A 157 -11.77 17.63 3.75
N GLU A 158 -11.99 16.97 4.89
CA GLU A 158 -13.21 17.10 5.67
C GLU A 158 -13.40 18.54 6.20
N LYS A 159 -12.34 19.15 6.72
CA LYS A 159 -12.37 20.54 7.18
C LYS A 159 -12.67 21.50 6.02
N ASN A 160 -12.02 21.31 4.88
CA ASN A 160 -12.24 22.14 3.68
C ASN A 160 -13.67 21.97 3.15
N LYS A 161 -14.18 20.73 3.12
CA LYS A 161 -15.57 20.45 2.75
C LYS A 161 -16.54 21.18 3.67
N LYS A 162 -16.32 21.11 4.99
CA LYS A 162 -17.19 21.79 5.98
C LYS A 162 -17.19 23.31 5.83
N VAL A 163 -16.02 23.91 5.59
CA VAL A 163 -15.93 25.36 5.33
C VAL A 163 -16.68 25.72 4.06
N LEU A 164 -16.47 24.97 2.98
CA LEU A 164 -17.11 25.21 1.70
C LEU A 164 -18.63 25.05 1.77
N THR A 165 -19.13 23.99 2.41
CA THR A 165 -20.58 23.81 2.61
C THR A 165 -21.15 25.01 3.36
N ASN A 166 -20.56 25.40 4.50
CA ASN A 166 -21.06 26.53 5.27
C ASN A 166 -21.08 27.84 4.47
N THR A 167 -20.08 28.08 3.63
CA THR A 167 -20.05 29.24 2.73
C THR A 167 -21.17 29.18 1.69
N ILE A 168 -21.37 28.02 1.04
CA ILE A 168 -22.44 27.84 0.04
C ILE A 168 -23.81 28.06 0.67
N ALA A 169 -24.10 27.43 1.82
CA ALA A 169 -25.37 27.61 2.53
C ALA A 169 -25.63 29.08 2.86
N LYS A 170 -24.61 29.81 3.33
CA LYS A 170 -24.76 31.23 3.66
C LYS A 170 -25.08 32.08 2.43
N LEU A 171 -24.37 31.88 1.32
CA LEU A 171 -24.60 32.62 0.08
C LEU A 171 -26.01 32.38 -0.47
N ILE A 172 -26.45 31.11 -0.53
CA ILE A 172 -27.81 30.78 -0.97
C ILE A 172 -28.84 31.40 -0.02
N LYS A 173 -28.66 31.29 1.30
CA LYS A 173 -29.61 31.84 2.27
C LYS A 173 -29.75 33.35 2.14
N GLU A 174 -28.64 34.09 1.98
CA GLU A 174 -28.66 35.54 1.78
C GLU A 174 -29.39 35.94 0.49
N GLU A 175 -29.15 35.24 -0.62
CA GLU A 175 -29.83 35.49 -1.90
C GLU A 175 -31.33 35.17 -1.83
N VAL A 176 -31.69 34.03 -1.22
CA VAL A 176 -33.10 33.65 -1.01
C VAL A 176 -33.80 34.64 -0.07
N GLN A 177 -33.16 35.07 1.01
CA GLN A 177 -33.71 36.08 1.93
C GLN A 177 -33.99 37.40 1.21
N HIS A 178 -33.06 37.85 0.38
CA HIS A 178 -33.24 39.06 -0.41
C HIS A 178 -34.46 38.96 -1.34
N ASN A 179 -34.55 37.86 -2.10
CA ASN A 179 -35.67 37.60 -3.00
C ASN A 179 -37.00 37.46 -2.24
N ALA A 180 -36.99 36.80 -1.09
CA ALA A 180 -38.17 36.66 -0.24
C ALA A 180 -38.68 38.02 0.24
N ILE A 181 -37.80 38.87 0.78
CA ILE A 181 -38.15 40.23 1.23
C ILE A 181 -38.79 41.03 0.09
N LEU A 182 -38.22 40.95 -1.12
CA LEU A 182 -38.78 41.59 -2.30
C LEU A 182 -40.21 41.10 -2.59
N ILE A 183 -40.41 39.79 -2.62
CA ILE A 183 -41.72 39.17 -2.90
C ILE A 183 -42.75 39.53 -1.83
N TYR A 184 -42.36 39.55 -0.55
CA TYR A 184 -43.26 39.94 0.55
C TYR A 184 -43.63 41.43 0.51
N ASN A 185 -42.65 42.31 0.29
CA ASN A 185 -42.87 43.76 0.28
C ASN A 185 -43.74 44.22 -0.89
N THR A 186 -43.80 43.44 -1.95
CA THR A 186 -44.60 43.72 -3.13
C THR A 186 -46.03 43.18 -3.00
N HIS A 187 -46.37 42.53 -1.87
CA HIS A 187 -47.67 41.90 -1.61
C HIS A 187 -48.06 40.80 -2.60
N PHE A 188 -47.08 40.16 -3.26
CA PHE A 188 -47.30 39.15 -4.29
C PHE A 188 -48.31 38.08 -3.88
N PHE A 189 -48.16 37.49 -2.68
CA PHE A 189 -49.02 36.42 -2.20
C PHE A 189 -50.50 36.83 -2.07
N GLN A 190 -50.78 38.09 -1.70
CA GLN A 190 -52.15 38.60 -1.61
C GLN A 190 -52.84 38.66 -2.97
N TYR A 191 -52.09 38.86 -4.06
CA TYR A 191 -52.61 38.84 -5.41
C TYR A 191 -52.68 37.43 -5.97
N LEU A 192 -51.73 36.57 -5.61
CA LEU A 192 -51.78 35.15 -5.96
C LEU A 192 -53.04 34.51 -5.38
N ASP A 193 -53.41 34.81 -4.14
CA ASP A 193 -54.59 34.25 -3.47
C ASP A 193 -55.94 34.66 -4.09
N LYS A 194 -55.96 35.71 -4.94
CA LYS A 194 -57.18 36.16 -5.63
C LYS A 194 -57.60 35.25 -6.78
N GLY A 195 -56.71 34.36 -7.23
CA GLY A 195 -57.02 33.38 -8.26
C GLY A 195 -56.24 33.57 -9.57
N TYR A 196 -56.28 32.53 -10.39
CA TYR A 196 -55.65 32.51 -11.72
C TYR A 196 -56.19 33.64 -12.61
N GLY A 197 -55.29 34.31 -13.35
CA GLY A 197 -55.63 35.43 -14.22
C GLY A 197 -55.71 36.80 -13.51
N THR A 198 -55.46 36.86 -12.19
CA THR A 198 -55.39 38.12 -11.45
C THR A 198 -54.26 39.00 -11.98
N GLN A 199 -54.56 40.27 -12.23
CA GLN A 199 -53.56 41.27 -12.58
C GLN A 199 -52.90 41.84 -11.32
N TYR A 200 -51.57 41.95 -11.34
CA TYR A 200 -50.74 42.36 -10.22
C TYR A 200 -49.93 43.63 -10.52
N GLY A 201 -49.41 43.76 -11.73
CA GLY A 201 -48.71 44.97 -12.20
C GLY A 201 -47.27 45.16 -11.70
N TYR A 202 -46.66 44.18 -11.04
CA TYR A 202 -45.26 44.24 -10.61
C TYR A 202 -44.37 43.29 -11.41
N ASN A 203 -43.21 43.78 -11.86
CA ASN A 203 -42.28 43.03 -12.71
C ASN A 203 -41.01 42.67 -11.94
N PHE A 204 -40.77 41.37 -11.73
CA PHE A 204 -39.62 40.87 -10.97
C PHE A 204 -38.32 40.70 -11.78
N ASN A 205 -38.35 40.89 -13.10
CA ASN A 205 -37.27 40.46 -14.02
C ASN A 205 -35.87 41.01 -13.67
N GLU A 206 -35.78 42.22 -13.14
CA GLU A 206 -34.49 42.90 -12.89
C GLU A 206 -34.11 42.96 -11.41
N GLU A 207 -35.00 42.51 -10.52
CA GLU A 207 -34.85 42.70 -9.08
C GLU A 207 -34.52 41.40 -8.34
N LEU A 208 -34.97 40.25 -8.87
CA LEU A 208 -34.60 38.95 -8.31
C LEU A 208 -33.12 38.64 -8.59
N LYS A 209 -32.41 38.21 -7.55
CA LYS A 209 -31.02 37.81 -7.62
C LYS A 209 -30.86 36.33 -7.90
N PHE A 210 -29.90 36.01 -8.77
CA PHE A 210 -29.52 34.64 -9.15
C PHE A 210 -27.99 34.48 -9.26
N TYR A 211 -27.23 35.49 -8.88
CA TYR A 211 -25.79 35.53 -9.13
C TYR A 211 -25.07 34.45 -8.34
N ASP A 212 -25.36 34.35 -7.05
CA ASP A 212 -24.69 33.41 -6.16
C ASP A 212 -25.07 31.98 -6.51
N TYR A 213 -26.36 31.70 -6.68
CA TYR A 213 -26.82 30.38 -7.12
C TYR A 213 -26.20 29.94 -8.44
N ASN A 214 -26.21 30.79 -9.48
CA ASN A 214 -25.65 30.42 -10.78
C ASN A 214 -24.15 30.11 -10.71
N LYS A 215 -23.43 30.82 -9.82
CA LYS A 215 -22.00 30.63 -9.61
C LYS A 215 -21.68 29.34 -8.85
N ILE A 216 -22.52 28.93 -7.90
CA ILE A 216 -22.21 27.84 -6.96
C ILE A 216 -23.06 26.57 -7.13
N LYS A 217 -23.97 26.52 -8.11
CA LYS A 217 -24.88 25.37 -8.31
C LYS A 217 -24.17 24.03 -8.52
N TYR A 218 -22.98 24.02 -9.14
CA TYR A 218 -22.23 22.78 -9.36
C TYR A 218 -21.55 22.31 -8.07
N GLU A 219 -21.07 23.25 -7.27
CA GLU A 219 -20.51 23.01 -5.94
C GLU A 219 -21.60 22.54 -4.99
N LEU A 220 -22.80 23.10 -5.07
CA LEU A 220 -23.98 22.64 -4.33
C LEU A 220 -24.23 21.15 -4.61
N ILE A 221 -24.36 20.75 -5.89
CA ILE A 221 -24.55 19.35 -6.32
C ILE A 221 -23.41 18.44 -5.83
N LYS A 222 -22.18 18.95 -5.81
CA LYS A 222 -21.00 18.15 -5.44
C LYS A 222 -20.88 17.89 -3.94
N TYR A 223 -21.28 18.84 -3.10
CA TYR A 223 -20.96 18.82 -1.67
C TYR A 223 -22.15 18.60 -0.75
N TYR A 224 -23.38 18.75 -1.25
CA TYR A 224 -24.62 18.57 -0.47
C TYR A 224 -25.34 17.26 -0.77
N GLU A 225 -26.24 16.89 0.15
CA GLU A 225 -27.17 15.79 -0.03
C GLU A 225 -28.23 16.13 -1.09
N LEU A 226 -28.69 15.12 -1.82
CA LEU A 226 -29.57 15.27 -2.97
C LEU A 226 -30.88 16.01 -2.64
N ASN A 227 -31.48 15.72 -1.48
CA ASN A 227 -32.69 16.38 -0.99
C ASN A 227 -32.53 17.91 -0.86
N ILE A 228 -31.42 18.38 -0.26
CA ILE A 228 -31.13 19.81 -0.10
C ILE A 228 -30.90 20.45 -1.46
N VAL A 229 -30.19 19.76 -2.35
CA VAL A 229 -29.94 20.23 -3.72
C VAL A 229 -31.24 20.38 -4.49
N GLU A 230 -32.12 19.38 -4.43
CA GLU A 230 -33.44 19.41 -5.08
C GLU A 230 -34.30 20.56 -4.53
N GLU A 231 -34.32 20.77 -3.22
CA GLU A 231 -35.09 21.86 -2.60
C GLU A 231 -34.62 23.24 -3.08
N VAL A 232 -33.31 23.48 -3.12
CA VAL A 232 -32.75 24.74 -3.62
C VAL A 232 -33.09 24.91 -5.11
N ILE A 233 -32.87 23.89 -5.94
CA ILE A 233 -33.17 23.96 -7.38
C ILE A 233 -34.66 24.26 -7.61
N ASP A 234 -35.53 23.58 -6.88
CA ASP A 234 -36.97 23.78 -6.93
C ASP A 234 -37.36 25.22 -6.58
N LEU A 235 -36.78 25.77 -5.51
CA LEU A 235 -37.05 27.15 -5.08
C LEU A 235 -36.59 28.16 -6.14
N TYR A 236 -35.39 27.98 -6.69
CA TYR A 236 -34.88 28.85 -7.76
C TYR A 236 -35.67 28.69 -9.07
N SER A 237 -36.27 27.54 -9.33
CA SER A 237 -37.18 27.35 -10.46
C SER A 237 -38.43 28.24 -10.34
N LEU A 238 -38.95 28.43 -9.12
CA LEU A 238 -40.08 29.33 -8.85
C LEU A 238 -39.67 30.80 -9.02
N PHE A 239 -38.49 31.18 -8.52
CA PHE A 239 -37.96 32.52 -8.78
C PHE A 239 -37.78 32.81 -10.28
N TYR A 240 -37.35 31.82 -11.06
CA TYR A 240 -37.20 31.98 -12.51
C TYR A 240 -38.55 32.13 -13.23
N ILE A 241 -39.59 31.44 -12.76
CA ILE A 241 -40.96 31.63 -13.25
C ILE A 241 -41.42 33.08 -12.96
N LEU A 242 -41.12 33.60 -11.77
CA LEU A 242 -41.45 34.99 -11.43
C LEU A 242 -40.66 36.00 -12.26
N SER A 243 -39.36 35.81 -12.43
CA SER A 243 -38.52 36.78 -13.14
C SER A 243 -38.88 36.90 -14.62
N ARG A 244 -39.33 35.80 -15.27
CA ARG A 244 -39.64 35.82 -16.72
C ARG A 244 -41.03 36.36 -17.06
N ASN A 245 -41.94 36.40 -16.09
CA ASN A 245 -43.32 36.85 -16.30
C ASN A 245 -43.50 38.24 -15.68
N LYS A 246 -43.98 39.22 -16.45
CA LYS A 246 -44.11 40.61 -15.96
C LYS A 246 -45.28 40.79 -14.98
N ASP A 247 -46.19 39.83 -14.94
CA ASP A 247 -47.42 39.88 -14.15
C ASP A 247 -47.94 38.45 -13.89
N ILE A 248 -48.71 38.27 -12.82
CA ILE A 248 -49.33 36.99 -12.43
C ILE A 248 -50.28 36.48 -13.51
N ASN A 249 -50.99 37.38 -14.19
CA ASN A 249 -51.92 37.00 -15.27
C ASN A 249 -51.22 36.43 -16.53
N GLN A 250 -49.89 36.52 -16.62
CA GLN A 250 -49.09 35.94 -17.70
C GLN A 250 -48.63 34.51 -17.40
N LEU A 251 -48.80 34.04 -16.15
CA LEU A 251 -48.49 32.67 -15.79
C LEU A 251 -49.39 31.70 -16.56
N THR A 252 -48.84 30.58 -16.99
CA THR A 252 -49.65 29.43 -17.38
C THR A 252 -50.32 28.84 -16.15
N GLU A 253 -51.46 28.15 -16.33
CA GLU A 253 -52.16 27.47 -15.22
C GLU A 253 -51.22 26.53 -14.44
N LYS A 254 -50.33 25.81 -15.13
CA LYS A 254 -49.33 24.93 -14.51
C LYS A 254 -48.31 25.68 -13.67
N GLU A 255 -47.84 26.84 -14.13
CA GLU A 255 -46.92 27.68 -13.35
C GLU A 255 -47.61 28.29 -12.16
N TYR A 256 -48.84 28.76 -12.32
CA TYR A 256 -49.65 29.30 -11.23
C TYR A 256 -49.83 28.27 -10.11
N ILE A 257 -50.17 27.02 -10.43
CA ILE A 257 -50.27 25.92 -9.45
C ILE A 257 -48.94 25.69 -8.72
N LYS A 258 -47.80 25.82 -9.41
CA LYS A 258 -46.50 25.72 -8.75
C LYS A 258 -46.26 26.91 -7.81
N MET A 259 -46.65 28.10 -8.22
CA MET A 259 -46.46 29.33 -7.44
C MET A 259 -47.21 29.33 -6.12
N THR A 260 -48.35 28.63 -6.02
CA THR A 260 -49.09 28.53 -4.74
C THR A 260 -48.28 27.83 -3.64
N SER A 261 -47.23 27.07 -3.99
CA SER A 261 -46.32 26.45 -3.02
C SER A 261 -45.15 27.35 -2.58
N LEU A 262 -44.95 28.52 -3.21
CA LEU A 262 -43.77 29.34 -2.98
C LEU A 262 -43.69 29.87 -1.54
N ASP A 263 -44.81 30.38 -0.99
CA ASP A 263 -44.84 30.95 0.37
C ASP A 263 -44.41 29.92 1.41
N GLU A 264 -44.94 28.70 1.31
CA GLU A 264 -44.57 27.59 2.18
C GLU A 264 -43.09 27.20 2.01
N LYS A 265 -42.61 27.06 0.77
CA LYS A 265 -41.20 26.73 0.49
C LYS A 265 -40.25 27.79 1.05
N LEU A 266 -40.56 29.08 0.90
CA LEU A 266 -39.76 30.17 1.47
C LEU A 266 -39.73 30.11 3.00
N LYS A 267 -40.89 29.88 3.64
CA LYS A 267 -40.97 29.78 5.10
C LYS A 267 -40.19 28.59 5.64
N ASN A 268 -40.23 27.46 4.96
CA ASN A 268 -39.48 26.27 5.36
C ASN A 268 -37.98 26.51 5.19
N PHE A 269 -37.55 26.95 4.01
CA PHE A 269 -36.14 27.20 3.71
C PHE A 269 -35.47 28.25 4.62
N LEU A 270 -36.22 29.26 5.08
CA LEU A 270 -35.68 30.35 5.90
C LEU A 270 -35.75 30.12 7.42
N LYS A 271 -36.56 29.16 7.88
CA LYS A 271 -36.67 28.80 9.30
C LYS A 271 -35.50 27.93 9.78
N GLU A 272 -34.88 27.19 8.86
CA GLU A 272 -33.62 26.46 9.06
C GLU A 272 -32.41 27.38 8.92
#